data_AF-A0A5D4U3U3-F1
#
_entry.id   AF-A0A5D4U3U3-F1
#
_cell.length_a   1.000
_cell.length_b   1.000
_cell.length_c   1.000
_cell.angle_alpha   90.00
_cell.angle_beta   90.00
_cell.angle_gamma   90.00
#
_symmetry.space_group_name_H-M   'P 1'
#
loop_
_entity.id
_entity.type
_entity.pdbx_description
1 polymer ?
#
loop_
_entity_poly.entity_id
_entity_poly.type
_entity_poly.pdbx_seq_one_letter_code
_entity_poly.pdbx_strand_id
1 'polypeptide(L)'
;MRKVLLAFLLVGYPVIGCSNQEKHINYTSPSRQEVDDFISEHNIHPLTIEETEDVTILLLQNGIYYLSKNNESDKLVEDYVGWSENDDQKVNLGMSNTGMPHAHVIINDERLLDEAKEVKVEFHDGTTVIQPLDGKRGMILFYDKNKRDLTIHNELHLTIYNQDGTMIYEDNF
;
A
#
# COMPACT_ATOMS: atom_id res chain seq x y z
N MET A 1 1.70 -83.17 2.55
CA MET A 1 0.64 -82.20 2.17
C MET A 1 0.15 -81.46 3.41
N ARG A 2 0.44 -80.17 3.53
CA ARG A 2 -0.46 -79.11 4.05
C ARG A 2 0.29 -77.78 3.97
N LYS A 3 -0.12 -76.95 3.02
CA LYS A 3 0.31 -75.54 2.92
C LYS A 3 -0.48 -74.77 3.98
N VAL A 4 0.18 -73.96 4.78
CA VAL A 4 -0.48 -72.92 5.57
C VAL A 4 0.17 -71.59 5.19
N LEU A 5 -0.57 -70.82 4.38
CA LEU A 5 -0.33 -69.39 4.20
C LEU A 5 -0.60 -68.70 5.54
N LEU A 6 0.32 -67.87 6.02
CA LEU A 6 -0.01 -66.82 6.98
C LEU A 6 0.08 -65.47 6.27
N ALA A 7 -1.04 -64.77 6.33
CA ALA A 7 -1.34 -63.51 5.66
C ALA A 7 -0.55 -62.35 6.26
N PHE A 8 -0.13 -61.44 5.39
CA PHE A 8 0.41 -60.13 5.72
C PHE A 8 -0.66 -59.29 6.44
N LEU A 9 -0.41 -58.94 7.69
CA LEU A 9 -1.19 -57.97 8.46
C LEU A 9 -0.62 -56.58 8.16
N LEU A 10 -1.13 -55.96 7.09
CA LEU A 10 -0.91 -54.54 6.79
C LEU A 10 -1.69 -53.72 7.82
N VAL A 11 -0.97 -53.26 8.85
CA VAL A 11 -1.47 -52.27 9.80
C VAL A 11 -1.54 -50.93 9.07
N GLY A 12 -2.74 -50.62 8.56
CA GLY A 12 -3.04 -49.31 8.00
C GLY A 12 -3.03 -48.27 9.11
N TYR A 13 -2.03 -47.38 9.09
CA TYR A 13 -2.08 -46.14 9.85
C TYR A 13 -3.10 -45.22 9.17
N PRO A 14 -4.18 -44.77 9.84
CA PRO A 14 -4.88 -43.60 9.37
C PRO A 14 -3.95 -42.41 9.57
N VAL A 15 -3.27 -41.99 8.50
CA VAL A 15 -2.68 -40.65 8.46
C VAL A 15 -3.86 -39.70 8.44
N ILE A 16 -4.29 -39.27 9.62
CA ILE A 16 -5.14 -38.10 9.79
C ILE A 16 -4.24 -36.94 9.38
N GLY A 17 -4.23 -36.65 8.09
CA GLY A 17 -3.71 -35.40 7.57
C GLY A 17 -4.58 -34.31 8.14
N CYS A 18 -4.10 -33.64 9.19
CA CYS A 18 -4.56 -32.30 9.51
C CYS A 18 -4.24 -31.44 8.28
N SER A 19 -5.23 -31.31 7.40
CA SER A 19 -5.26 -30.24 6.43
C SER A 19 -5.22 -28.95 7.24
N ASN A 20 -4.05 -28.34 7.34
CA ASN A 20 -3.97 -26.92 7.60
C ASN A 20 -4.60 -26.26 6.37
N GLN A 21 -5.92 -26.10 6.38
CA GLN A 21 -6.53 -25.06 5.58
C GLN A 21 -5.90 -23.77 6.12
N GLU A 22 -4.95 -23.21 5.37
CA GLU A 22 -4.55 -21.83 5.55
C GLU A 22 -5.85 -21.03 5.52
N LYS A 23 -6.28 -20.56 6.69
CA LYS A 23 -7.36 -19.59 6.77
C LYS A 23 -6.84 -18.37 6.04
N HIS A 24 -7.29 -18.17 4.80
CA HIS A 24 -7.16 -16.88 4.14
C HIS A 24 -7.92 -15.88 5.00
N ILE A 25 -7.19 -15.14 5.82
CA ILE A 25 -7.76 -14.05 6.61
C ILE A 25 -8.19 -13.00 5.60
N ASN A 26 -9.50 -12.79 5.47
CA ASN A 26 -10.04 -11.77 4.61
C ASN A 26 -10.00 -10.42 5.34
N TYR A 27 -9.40 -9.43 4.69
CA TYR A 27 -9.37 -8.05 5.14
C TYR A 27 -10.31 -7.20 4.31
N THR A 28 -10.85 -6.15 4.89
CA THR A 28 -11.60 -5.10 4.20
C THR A 28 -11.11 -3.73 4.64
N SER A 29 -11.33 -2.70 3.84
CA SER A 29 -11.10 -1.34 4.30
C SER A 29 -12.02 -1.02 5.49
N PRO A 30 -11.50 -0.41 6.57
CA PRO A 30 -12.32 0.03 7.70
C PRO A 30 -13.33 1.09 7.27
N SER A 31 -14.41 1.20 8.04
CA SER A 31 -15.40 2.26 7.84
C SER A 31 -14.81 3.64 8.10
N ARG A 32 -15.42 4.68 7.51
CA ARG A 32 -14.99 6.06 7.72
C ARG A 32 -14.94 6.46 9.20
N GLN A 33 -15.90 5.99 10.01
CA GLN A 33 -15.92 6.26 11.45
C GLN A 33 -14.72 5.62 12.16
N GLU A 34 -14.39 4.37 11.84
CA GLU A 34 -13.22 3.68 12.43
C GLU A 34 -11.91 4.39 12.07
N VAL A 35 -11.80 4.92 10.85
CA VAL A 35 -10.65 5.73 10.41
C VAL A 35 -10.59 7.06 11.17
N ASP A 36 -11.72 7.76 11.32
CA ASP A 36 -11.77 9.05 12.02
C ASP A 36 -11.48 8.88 13.53
N ASP A 37 -11.97 7.81 14.15
CA ASP A 37 -11.69 7.44 15.54
C ASP A 37 -10.19 7.15 15.71
N PHE A 38 -9.60 6.34 14.82
CA PHE A 38 -8.16 6.07 14.81
C PHE A 38 -7.33 7.36 14.70
N ILE A 39 -7.70 8.24 13.76
CA ILE A 39 -7.03 9.53 13.57
C ILE A 39 -7.08 10.38 14.84
N SER A 40 -8.24 10.44 15.49
CA SER A 40 -8.44 11.20 16.71
C SER A 40 -7.69 10.60 17.91
N GLU A 41 -7.74 9.28 18.08
CA GLU A 41 -7.09 8.57 19.20
C GLU A 41 -5.56 8.71 19.12
N HIS A 42 -5.00 8.65 17.92
CA HIS A 42 -3.56 8.76 17.69
C HIS A 42 -3.08 10.20 17.47
N ASN A 43 -3.99 11.18 17.42
CA ASN A 43 -3.69 12.59 17.17
C ASN A 43 -2.84 12.82 15.90
N ILE A 44 -3.14 12.07 14.84
CA ILE A 44 -2.43 12.16 13.56
C ILE A 44 -3.13 13.12 12.60
N HIS A 45 -2.37 13.68 11.67
CA HIS A 45 -2.86 14.67 10.71
C HIS A 45 -2.49 14.22 9.28
N PRO A 46 -3.31 13.37 8.65
CA PRO A 46 -2.99 12.85 7.31
C PRO A 46 -2.94 13.95 6.25
N LEU A 47 -1.91 13.90 5.42
CA LEU A 47 -1.79 14.69 4.19
C LEU A 47 -2.74 14.17 3.11
N THR A 48 -2.98 12.87 3.09
CA THR A 48 -3.93 12.20 2.21
C THR A 48 -4.48 10.96 2.88
N ILE A 49 -5.77 10.71 2.64
CA ILE A 49 -6.47 9.48 3.02
C ILE A 49 -6.93 8.86 1.71
N GLU A 50 -6.48 7.65 1.44
CA GLU A 50 -6.79 6.94 0.21
C GLU A 50 -7.39 5.57 0.52
N GLU A 51 -8.62 5.36 0.07
CA GLU A 51 -9.37 4.14 0.33
C GLU A 51 -9.26 3.17 -0.85
N THR A 52 -9.07 1.89 -0.54
CA THR A 52 -9.12 0.76 -1.46
C THR A 52 -10.11 -0.28 -0.94
N GLU A 53 -10.24 -1.42 -1.62
CA GLU A 53 -11.15 -2.48 -1.17
C GLU A 53 -10.76 -3.06 0.20
N ASP A 54 -9.45 -3.20 0.46
CA ASP A 54 -8.94 -3.99 1.59
C ASP A 54 -8.27 -3.13 2.68
N VAL A 55 -7.89 -1.90 2.31
CA VAL A 55 -7.09 -1.03 3.17
C VAL A 55 -7.43 0.44 2.93
N THR A 56 -7.42 1.20 4.02
CA THR A 56 -7.32 2.66 3.98
C THR A 56 -5.87 3.05 4.26
N ILE A 57 -5.28 3.85 3.38
CA ILE A 57 -3.92 4.34 3.49
C ILE A 57 -3.94 5.79 4.00
N LEU A 58 -3.22 6.07 5.08
CA LEU A 58 -3.03 7.43 5.61
C LEU A 58 -1.60 7.87 5.36
N LEU A 59 -1.40 8.79 4.42
CA LEU A 59 -0.09 9.40 4.16
C LEU A 59 0.17 10.52 5.17
N LEU A 60 1.29 10.43 5.88
CA LEU A 60 1.81 11.44 6.79
C LEU A 60 3.09 12.06 6.22
N GLN A 61 3.59 13.12 6.86
CA GLN A 61 4.87 13.76 6.48
C GLN A 61 6.05 12.78 6.54
N ASN A 62 6.05 11.91 7.55
CA ASN A 62 7.17 11.05 7.92
C ASN A 62 6.81 9.55 7.93
N GLY A 63 5.70 9.17 7.30
CA GLY A 63 5.29 7.77 7.25
C GLY A 63 3.95 7.53 6.59
N ILE A 64 3.57 6.26 6.52
CA ILE A 64 2.28 5.80 6.04
C ILE A 64 1.70 4.81 7.05
N TYR A 65 0.42 5.00 7.39
CA TYR A 65 -0.39 3.96 8.01
C TYR A 65 -1.19 3.20 6.95
N TYR A 66 -1.25 1.88 7.11
CA TYR A 66 -2.14 0.98 6.40
C TYR A 66 -3.15 0.45 7.40
N LEU A 67 -4.42 0.81 7.22
CA LEU A 67 -5.51 0.40 8.12
C LEU A 67 -6.41 -0.60 7.41
N SER A 68 -6.54 -1.79 7.98
CA SER A 68 -7.41 -2.85 7.48
C SER A 68 -8.29 -3.39 8.59
N LYS A 69 -9.45 -3.91 8.23
CA LYS A 69 -10.37 -4.56 9.16
C LYS A 69 -10.33 -6.06 8.94
N ASN A 70 -10.04 -6.81 10.01
CA ASN A 70 -10.07 -8.27 9.98
C ASN A 70 -11.52 -8.76 10.05
N ASN A 71 -12.01 -9.37 8.98
CA ASN A 71 -13.42 -9.79 8.87
C ASN A 71 -13.82 -10.89 9.86
N GLU A 72 -12.88 -11.65 10.41
CA GLU A 72 -13.17 -12.72 11.37
C GLU A 72 -13.29 -12.21 12.80
N SER A 73 -12.48 -11.22 13.17
CA SER A 73 -12.39 -10.69 14.53
C SER A 73 -13.06 -9.33 14.71
N ASP A 74 -13.46 -8.68 13.62
CA ASP A 74 -14.01 -7.32 13.59
C ASP A 74 -13.05 -6.27 14.17
N LYS A 75 -11.75 -6.58 14.19
CA LYS A 75 -10.70 -5.70 14.73
C LYS A 75 -10.01 -4.92 13.63
N LEU A 76 -9.71 -3.66 13.94
CA LEU A 76 -8.78 -2.85 13.17
C LEU A 76 -7.37 -3.45 13.31
N VAL A 77 -6.68 -3.55 12.18
CA VAL A 77 -5.28 -3.93 12.05
C VAL A 77 -4.56 -2.73 11.46
N GLU A 78 -3.49 -2.33 12.11
CA GLU A 78 -2.62 -1.24 11.69
C GLU A 78 -1.25 -1.79 11.28
N ASP A 79 -0.70 -1.24 10.20
CA ASP A 79 0.71 -1.34 9.88
C ASP A 79 1.26 0.07 9.63
N TYR A 80 2.49 0.33 10.07
CA TYR A 80 3.11 1.65 9.97
C TYR A 80 4.52 1.54 9.39
N VAL A 81 4.73 2.26 8.30
CA VAL A 81 6.05 2.42 7.69
C VAL A 81 6.47 3.87 7.84
N GLY A 82 7.43 4.11 8.72
CA GLY A 82 8.01 5.43 8.94
C GLY A 82 9.33 5.62 8.19
N TRP A 83 9.65 6.87 7.87
CA TRP A 83 10.95 7.29 7.35
C TRP A 83 11.47 8.50 8.12
N SER A 84 12.76 8.79 7.97
CA SER A 84 13.35 9.99 8.56
C SER A 84 12.76 11.25 7.92
N GLU A 85 12.43 12.25 8.74
CA GLU A 85 12.05 13.58 8.27
C GLU A 85 13.14 14.14 7.36
N ASN A 86 12.73 14.61 6.20
CA ASN A 86 13.60 15.20 5.19
C ASN A 86 12.93 16.48 4.66
N ASP A 87 12.44 17.30 5.59
CA ASP A 87 11.67 18.51 5.30
C ASP A 87 12.48 19.56 4.52
N ASP A 88 13.81 19.44 4.52
CA ASP A 88 14.71 20.27 3.70
C ASP A 88 14.64 19.92 2.20
N GLN A 89 14.11 18.74 1.82
CA GLN A 89 13.89 18.37 0.43
C GLN A 89 12.62 19.03 -0.10
N LYS A 90 12.68 19.60 -1.31
CA LYS A 90 11.52 20.23 -1.96
C LYS A 90 10.34 19.27 -2.14
N VAL A 91 10.66 18.02 -2.48
CA VAL A 91 9.72 16.94 -2.61
C VAL A 91 10.29 15.72 -1.90
N ASN A 92 9.47 15.06 -1.10
CA ASN A 92 9.75 13.72 -0.59
C ASN A 92 9.02 12.71 -1.49
N LEU A 93 9.80 11.85 -2.12
CA LEU A 93 9.37 10.85 -3.08
C LEU A 93 9.80 9.48 -2.59
N GLY A 94 8.86 8.55 -2.56
CA GLY A 94 9.16 7.17 -2.25
C GLY A 94 8.10 6.23 -2.78
N MET A 95 8.29 4.94 -2.49
CA MET A 95 7.52 3.88 -3.11
C MET A 95 7.33 2.70 -2.16
N SER A 96 6.13 2.13 -2.17
CA SER A 96 5.91 0.74 -1.78
C SER A 96 5.87 -0.09 -3.07
N ASN A 97 6.75 -1.07 -3.20
CA ASN A 97 6.89 -1.85 -4.42
C ASN A 97 6.30 -3.27 -4.34
N THR A 98 5.71 -3.64 -3.20
CA THR A 98 5.12 -4.97 -2.96
C THR A 98 3.66 -4.87 -2.48
N GLY A 99 2.88 -5.94 -2.66
CA GLY A 99 1.47 -6.01 -2.31
C GLY A 99 0.61 -5.20 -3.27
N MET A 100 0.42 -3.91 -2.97
CA MET A 100 -0.27 -2.94 -3.83
C MET A 100 0.70 -1.79 -4.14
N PRO A 101 1.53 -1.92 -5.20
CA PRO A 101 2.58 -0.96 -5.44
C PRO A 101 2.05 0.45 -5.73
N HIS A 102 2.64 1.43 -5.06
CA HIS A 102 2.29 2.84 -5.21
C HIS A 102 3.46 3.74 -4.86
N ALA A 103 3.51 4.88 -5.53
CA ALA A 103 4.36 5.99 -5.15
C ALA A 103 3.65 6.87 -4.11
N HIS A 104 4.42 7.48 -3.22
CA HIS A 104 3.97 8.60 -2.42
C HIS A 104 4.79 9.84 -2.79
N VAL A 105 4.12 10.96 -2.93
CA VAL A 105 4.72 12.26 -3.29
C VAL A 105 4.26 13.28 -2.27
N ILE A 106 5.19 13.96 -1.62
CA ILE A 106 4.92 15.03 -0.65
C ILE A 106 5.68 16.27 -1.08
N ILE A 107 4.97 17.37 -1.37
CA ILE A 107 5.57 18.64 -1.80
C ILE A 107 5.80 19.52 -0.57
N ASN A 108 7.05 19.71 -0.17
CA ASN A 108 7.41 20.54 1.00
C ASN A 108 7.67 22.01 0.61
N ASP A 109 8.11 22.26 -0.63
CA ASP A 109 8.35 23.62 -1.13
C ASP A 109 7.03 24.35 -1.42
N GLU A 110 6.71 25.38 -0.63
CA GLU A 110 5.45 26.15 -0.77
C GLU A 110 5.28 26.77 -2.15
N ARG A 111 6.37 27.23 -2.79
CA ARG A 111 6.27 27.85 -4.11
C ARG A 111 5.93 26.80 -5.16
N LEU A 112 6.55 25.63 -5.06
CA LEU A 112 6.23 24.50 -5.92
C LEU A 112 4.77 24.06 -5.70
N LEU A 113 4.31 23.98 -4.45
CA LEU A 113 2.93 23.62 -4.11
C LEU A 113 1.90 24.61 -4.70
N ASP A 114 2.18 25.91 -4.64
CA ASP A 114 1.32 26.96 -5.19
C ASP A 114 1.21 26.86 -6.74
N GLU A 115 2.34 26.64 -7.40
CA GLU A 115 2.44 26.59 -8.86
C GLU A 115 1.95 25.26 -9.44
N ALA A 116 2.11 24.16 -8.71
CA ALA A 116 1.79 22.82 -9.17
C ALA A 116 0.29 22.62 -9.41
N LYS A 117 -0.03 21.85 -10.45
CA LYS A 117 -1.40 21.48 -10.82
C LYS A 117 -1.55 19.99 -11.10
N GLU A 118 -0.50 19.35 -11.58
CA GLU A 118 -0.54 17.94 -11.96
C GLU A 118 0.77 17.26 -11.57
N VAL A 119 0.64 16.02 -11.09
CA VAL A 119 1.76 15.13 -10.77
C VAL A 119 1.68 13.92 -11.69
N LYS A 120 2.79 13.61 -12.36
CA LYS A 120 2.99 12.40 -13.14
C LYS A 120 4.06 11.54 -12.45
N VAL A 121 3.76 10.27 -12.27
CA VAL A 121 4.74 9.23 -11.92
C VAL A 121 4.83 8.26 -13.08
N GLU A 122 6.05 7.95 -13.50
CA GLU A 122 6.38 6.91 -14.46
C GLU A 122 7.16 5.81 -13.75
N PHE A 123 6.63 4.59 -13.76
CA PHE A 123 7.29 3.42 -13.17
C PHE A 123 8.29 2.82 -14.16
N HIS A 124 9.21 1.99 -13.66
CA HIS A 124 10.29 1.36 -14.45
C HIS A 124 9.85 0.73 -15.79
N ASP A 125 8.65 0.16 -15.88
CA ASP A 125 8.14 -0.48 -17.09
C ASP A 125 7.48 0.49 -18.09
N GLY A 126 7.52 1.79 -17.81
CA GLY A 126 6.89 2.85 -18.59
C GLY A 126 5.41 3.07 -18.27
N THR A 127 4.85 2.35 -17.28
CA THR A 127 3.50 2.64 -16.78
C THR A 127 3.48 4.03 -16.19
N THR A 128 2.50 4.85 -16.60
CA THR A 128 2.38 6.23 -16.14
C THR A 128 1.06 6.45 -15.41
N VAL A 129 1.13 7.18 -14.31
CA VAL A 129 -0.01 7.60 -13.52
C VAL A 129 0.05 9.10 -13.38
N ILE A 130 -1.03 9.76 -13.77
CA ILE A 130 -1.14 11.21 -13.75
C ILE A 130 -2.32 11.56 -12.87
N GLN A 131 -2.12 12.48 -11.93
CA GLN A 131 -3.17 12.91 -11.02
C GLN A 131 -3.11 14.43 -10.81
N PRO A 132 -4.27 15.13 -10.84
CA PRO A 132 -4.33 16.53 -10.45
C PRO A 132 -3.99 16.67 -8.97
N LEU A 133 -3.26 17.73 -8.63
CA LEU A 133 -2.82 18.00 -7.26
C LEU A 133 -3.99 18.49 -6.39
N ASP A 134 -4.92 19.26 -6.96
CA ASP A 134 -6.10 19.82 -6.27
C ASP A 134 -5.77 20.52 -4.93
N GLY A 135 -4.59 21.15 -4.85
CA GLY A 135 -4.09 21.83 -3.64
C GLY A 135 -3.66 20.89 -2.51
N LYS A 136 -3.61 19.57 -2.74
CA LYS A 136 -3.09 18.60 -1.78
C LYS A 136 -1.57 18.70 -1.70
N ARG A 137 -1.03 18.55 -0.49
CA ARG A 137 0.42 18.48 -0.26
C ARG A 137 1.00 17.09 -0.53
N GLY A 138 0.25 16.06 -0.15
CA GLY A 138 0.61 14.66 -0.31
C GLY A 138 -0.26 13.98 -1.35
N MET A 139 0.29 12.97 -2.04
CA MET A 139 -0.43 12.15 -3.00
C MET A 139 0.03 10.70 -2.91
N ILE A 140 -0.90 9.77 -3.20
CA ILE A 140 -0.61 8.35 -3.39
C ILE A 140 -0.99 8.00 -4.83
N LEU A 141 -0.01 7.55 -5.62
CA LEU A 141 -0.19 7.20 -7.03
C LEU A 141 0.04 5.69 -7.20
N PHE A 142 -1.04 4.94 -7.38
CA PHE A 142 -0.97 3.48 -7.53
C PHE A 142 -0.52 3.09 -8.93
N TYR A 143 0.45 2.17 -9.01
CA TYR A 143 0.80 1.50 -10.27
C TYR A 143 -0.42 0.84 -10.91
N ASP A 144 -1.20 0.12 -10.09
CA ASP A 144 -2.51 -0.42 -10.44
C ASP A 144 -3.34 -0.56 -9.16
N LYS A 145 -4.31 0.33 -8.95
CA LYS A 145 -5.13 0.38 -7.73
C LYS A 145 -5.98 -0.89 -7.52
N ASN A 146 -6.22 -1.67 -8.58
CA ASN A 146 -7.09 -2.84 -8.53
C ASN A 146 -6.33 -4.17 -8.39
N LYS A 147 -4.99 -4.14 -8.47
CA LYS A 147 -4.19 -5.34 -8.31
C LYS A 147 -3.59 -5.43 -6.91
N ARG A 148 -3.40 -6.68 -6.49
CA ARG A 148 -2.84 -7.09 -5.20
C ARG A 148 -1.75 -8.13 -5.44
N ASP A 149 -0.98 -8.40 -4.39
CA ASP A 149 0.12 -9.36 -4.38
C ASP A 149 1.11 -9.17 -5.54
N LEU A 150 1.27 -7.91 -5.98
CA LEU A 150 2.22 -7.54 -7.01
C LEU A 150 3.56 -7.20 -6.39
N THR A 151 4.63 -7.41 -7.15
CA THR A 151 5.95 -6.86 -6.87
C THR A 151 6.49 -6.24 -8.15
N ILE A 152 6.92 -4.99 -8.07
CA ILE A 152 7.51 -4.27 -9.20
C ILE A 152 8.91 -3.74 -8.84
N HIS A 153 9.63 -3.30 -9.85
CA HIS A 153 10.93 -2.65 -9.66
C HIS A 153 10.76 -1.37 -8.83
N ASN A 154 11.71 -1.16 -7.92
CA ASN A 154 11.72 -0.01 -7.02
C ASN A 154 12.43 1.18 -7.69
N GLU A 155 11.96 1.54 -8.87
CA GLU A 155 12.47 2.66 -9.66
C GLU A 155 11.28 3.43 -10.25
N LEU A 156 11.32 4.75 -10.11
CA LEU A 156 10.30 5.63 -10.70
C LEU A 156 10.87 7.00 -11.07
N HIS A 157 10.15 7.69 -11.94
CA HIS A 157 10.40 9.06 -12.34
C HIS A 157 9.20 9.94 -12.01
N LEU A 158 9.44 11.04 -11.32
CA LEU A 158 8.45 12.04 -10.96
C LEU A 158 8.56 13.24 -11.89
N THR A 159 7.42 13.75 -12.36
CA THR A 159 7.31 15.03 -13.02
C THR A 159 6.14 15.83 -12.44
N ILE A 160 6.34 17.12 -12.15
CA ILE A 160 5.29 18.03 -11.69
C ILE A 160 5.10 19.14 -12.72
N TYR A 161 3.85 19.39 -13.08
CA TYR A 161 3.46 20.39 -14.07
C TYR A 161 2.65 21.53 -13.44
N ASN A 162 2.84 22.73 -13.98
CA ASN A 162 1.99 23.89 -13.68
C ASN A 162 0.73 23.92 -14.54
N GLN A 163 -0.06 24.99 -14.41
CA GLN A 163 -1.34 25.17 -15.12
C GLN A 163 -1.21 25.20 -16.65
N ASP A 164 -0.07 25.63 -17.18
CA ASP A 164 0.17 25.71 -18.62
C ASP A 164 0.69 24.38 -19.19
N GLY A 165 0.78 23.32 -18.37
CA GLY A 165 1.40 22.05 -18.74
C GLY A 165 2.93 22.12 -18.82
N THR A 166 3.55 23.16 -18.27
CA THR A 166 5.01 23.29 -18.21
C THR A 166 5.54 22.52 -17.03
N MET A 167 6.59 21.72 -17.26
CA MET A 167 7.30 21.01 -16.20
C MET A 167 8.03 22.03 -15.30
N ILE A 168 7.75 21.97 -14.00
CA ILE A 168 8.33 22.86 -12.99
C ILE A 168 9.21 22.12 -11.99
N TYR A 169 9.11 20.79 -11.94
CA TYR A 169 9.97 19.94 -11.12
C TYR A 169 10.07 18.54 -11.72
N GLU A 170 11.23 17.90 -11.52
CA GLU A 170 11.50 16.51 -11.88
C GLU A 170 12.36 15.85 -10.81
N ASP A 171 12.18 14.54 -10.60
CA ASP A 171 12.98 13.75 -9.68
C ASP A 171 13.00 12.27 -10.09
N ASN A 172 13.96 11.51 -9.56
CA ASN A 172 14.04 10.06 -9.76
C ASN A 172 14.26 9.37 -8.42
N PHE A 173 13.66 8.20 -8.26
CA PHE A 173 13.82 7.33 -7.10
C PHE A 173 14.28 5.94 -7.56
#